data_AF-A0A072TJZ9-F1
#
_entry.id   AF-A0A072TJZ9-F1
#
_cell.length_a   1.000
_cell.length_b   1.000
_cell.length_c   1.000
_cell.angle_alpha   90.00
_cell.angle_beta   90.00
_cell.angle_gamma   90.00
#
_symmetry.space_group_name_H-M   'P 1'
#
loop_
_entity.id
_entity.type
_entity.pdbx_description
1 polymer ?
#
loop_
_entity_poly.entity_id
_entity_poly.type
_entity_poly.pdbx_seq_one_letter_code
_entity_poly.pdbx_strand_id
1 'polypeptide(L)' 'MFHKQRALWLKLFLGKLKSKWYRLFLIKSVSPHGAVELMTPEGDRSFKVNWQRVKPYLGGDLPKARV' A
#
# COMPACT_ATOMS: atom_id res chain seq x y z
N MET A 1 37.36 -33.68 1.03
CA MET A 1 36.64 -33.45 2.29
C MET A 1 36.72 -31.96 2.63
N PHE A 2 35.78 -31.13 2.14
CA PHE A 2 35.47 -29.82 2.73
C PHE A 2 34.01 -29.55 2.42
N HIS A 3 33.19 -29.85 3.43
CA HIS A 3 31.77 -29.54 3.46
C HIS A 3 31.65 -28.01 3.50
N LYS A 4 31.09 -27.36 2.46
CA LYS A 4 30.65 -25.97 2.55
C LYS A 4 29.14 -25.93 2.40
N GLN A 5 28.51 -25.61 3.52
CA GLN A 5 27.08 -25.66 3.76
C GLN A 5 26.30 -24.73 2.81
N ARG A 6 25.17 -25.27 2.33
CA ARG A 6 23.90 -24.61 1.92
C ARG A 6 23.97 -23.09 1.71
N ALA A 7 24.18 -22.67 0.46
CA ALA A 7 23.79 -21.34 -0.01
C ALA A 7 22.42 -21.40 -0.70
N LEU A 8 21.35 -21.60 0.08
CA LEU A 8 19.96 -21.49 -0.38
C LEU A 8 19.28 -20.20 0.12
N TRP A 9 20.06 -19.24 0.61
CA TRP A 9 19.53 -18.02 1.26
C TRP A 9 19.65 -16.73 0.43
N LEU A 10 20.31 -16.77 -0.73
CA LEU A 10 20.46 -15.62 -1.65
C LEU A 10 19.69 -15.81 -2.95
N LYS A 11 18.54 -16.50 -2.91
CA LYS A 11 17.60 -16.59 -4.04
C LYS A 11 16.30 -15.84 -3.75
N LEU A 12 16.39 -14.70 -3.06
CA LEU A 12 15.25 -13.86 -2.67
C LEU A 12 14.84 -12.81 -3.72
N PHE A 13 15.30 -12.90 -4.96
CA PHE A 13 14.75 -12.06 -6.02
C PHE A 13 13.70 -12.83 -6.83
N LEU A 14 12.53 -13.04 -6.21
CA LEU A 14 11.30 -13.44 -6.88
C LEU A 14 10.75 -12.28 -7.74
N GLY A 15 11.47 -11.91 -8.79
CA GLY A 15 11.04 -10.90 -9.76
C GLY A 15 10.99 -9.47 -9.23
N LYS A 16 10.91 -8.51 -10.16
CA LYS A 16 10.80 -7.07 -9.82
C LYS A 16 9.59 -6.85 -8.89
N LEU A 17 9.85 -6.29 -7.71
CA LEU A 17 8.81 -5.70 -6.86
C LEU A 17 8.14 -4.56 -7.64
N LYS A 18 7.04 -4.84 -8.33
CA LYS A 18 6.26 -3.79 -8.99
C LYS A 18 5.46 -3.07 -7.92
N SER A 19 5.79 -1.80 -7.69
CA SER A 19 4.95 -0.88 -6.92
C SER A 19 3.65 -0.63 -7.70
N LYS A 20 2.64 -1.49 -7.47
CA LYS A 20 1.30 -1.27 -8.00
C LYS A 20 0.62 -0.21 -7.15
N TRP A 21 0.46 1.00 -7.69
CA TRP A 21 -0.45 1.98 -7.11
C TRP A 21 -1.88 1.46 -7.27
N TYR A 22 -2.62 1.42 -6.17
CA TYR A 22 -4.04 1.11 -6.24
C TYR A 22 -4.83 2.37 -6.61
N ARG A 23 -6.09 2.19 -6.95
CA ARG A 23 -7.04 3.25 -7.33
C ARG A 23 -7.26 4.28 -6.21
N LEU A 24 -8.02 5.33 -6.50
CA LEU A 24 -8.42 6.38 -5.56
C LEU A 24 -9.05 5.79 -4.28
N PHE A 25 -8.66 6.37 -3.14
CA PHE A 25 -9.21 6.07 -1.83
C PHE A 25 -9.59 7.36 -1.13
N LEU A 26 -10.49 7.25 -0.16
CA LEU A 26 -10.85 8.34 0.74
C LEU A 26 -10.07 8.18 2.05
N ILE A 27 -9.66 9.30 2.64
CA ILE A 27 -9.02 9.30 3.96
C ILE A 27 -10.13 9.27 5.01
N LYS A 28 -10.13 8.25 5.86
CA LYS A 28 -11.07 8.12 6.98
C LYS A 28 -10.52 8.76 8.25
N SER A 29 -9.26 8.50 8.57
CA SER A 29 -8.60 9.06 9.75
C SER A 29 -7.08 9.14 9.57
N VAL A 30 -6.44 10.06 10.28
CA VAL A 30 -4.98 10.16 10.37
C VAL A 30 -4.60 9.97 11.83
N SER A 31 -3.75 8.97 12.09
CA SER A 31 -3.19 8.71 13.42
C SER A 31 -2.10 9.73 13.75
N PRO A 32 -1.90 10.09 15.04
CA PRO A 32 -0.82 10.99 15.46
C PRO A 32 0.58 10.54 15.02
N HIS A 33 0.77 9.23 14.87
CA HIS A 33 2.04 8.61 14.46
C HIS A 33 2.21 8.48 12.94
N GLY A 34 1.41 9.20 12.13
CA GLY A 34 1.58 9.23 10.67
C GLY A 34 1.08 7.99 9.94
N ALA A 35 0.20 7.21 10.57
CA ALA A 35 -0.56 6.18 9.87
C ALA A 35 -1.89 6.77 9.38
N VAL A 36 -2.27 6.46 8.14
CA VAL A 36 -3.49 6.94 7.51
C VAL A 36 -4.42 5.75 7.30
N GLU A 37 -5.64 5.84 7.81
CA GLU A 37 -6.70 4.88 7.49
C GLU A 37 -7.36 5.33 6.19
N LEU A 38 -7.23 4.51 5.15
CA LEU A 38 -7.83 4.71 3.84
C LEU A 38 -9.08 3.83 3.72
N MET A 39 -10.11 4.33 3.07
CA MET A 39 -11.33 3.59 2.74
C MET A 39 -11.59 3.61 1.24
N THR A 40 -12.21 2.56 0.72
CA THR A 40 -12.69 2.54 -0.66
C THR A 40 -13.82 3.55 -0.85
N PRO A 41 -14.01 4.10 -2.05
CA PRO A 41 -15.15 4.99 -2.34
C PRO A 41 -16.51 4.33 -2.12
N GLU A 42 -16.57 2.99 -2.18
CA GLU A 42 -17.73 2.15 -1.90
C GLU A 42 -17.99 2.00 -0.39
N GLY A 43 -17.04 2.39 0.48
CA GLY A 43 -17.18 2.30 1.93
C GLY A 43 -16.98 0.90 2.52
N ASP A 44 -17.01 -0.15 1.70
CA ASP A 44 -16.96 -1.55 2.15
C ASP A 44 -15.66 -1.97 2.85
N ARG A 45 -14.54 -1.29 2.58
CA ARG A 45 -13.22 -1.73 3.08
C ARG A 45 -12.38 -0.54 3.53
N SER A 46 -11.83 -0.63 4.74
CA SER A 46 -10.76 0.25 5.22
C SER A 46 -9.46 -0.51 5.49
N PHE A 47 -8.34 0.19 5.32
CA PHE A 47 -7.01 -0.35 5.58
C PHE A 47 -6.07 0.76 6.04
N LYS A 48 -5.14 0.41 6.93
CA LYS A 48 -4.18 1.35 7.52
C LYS A 48 -2.87 1.31 6.74
N VAL A 49 -2.43 2.46 6.23
CA VAL A 49 -1.16 2.62 5.52
C VAL A 49 -0.28 3.66 6.20
N ASN A 50 1.02 3.63 5.93
CA ASN A 50 1.91 4.72 6.31
C ASN A 50 1.65 5.93 5.39
N TRP A 51 1.58 7.14 5.95
CA TRP A 51 1.36 8.37 5.19
C TRP A 51 2.38 8.56 4.06
N GLN A 52 3.62 8.10 4.24
CA GLN A 52 4.69 8.19 3.22
C GLN A 52 4.34 7.46 1.92
N ARG A 53 3.37 6.53 1.97
CA ARG A 53 2.91 5.75 0.82
C ARG A 53 1.61 6.30 0.22
N VAL A 54 1.11 7.42 0.73
CA VAL A 54 -0.09 8.10 0.26
C VAL A 54 0.31 9.31 -0.58
N LYS A 55 -0.37 9.53 -1.70
CA LYS A 55 -0.23 10.74 -2.50
C LYS A 55 -1.58 11.46 -2.62
N PRO A 56 -1.63 12.79 -2.45
CA PRO A 56 -2.84 13.54 -2.70
C PRO A 56 -3.22 13.45 -4.18
N TYR A 57 -4.50 13.26 -4.45
CA TYR A 57 -5.04 13.30 -5.79
C TYR A 57 -5.46 14.74 -6.12
N LEU A 58 -4.91 15.31 -7.20
CA LEU A 58 -5.02 16.75 -7.51
C LEU A 58 -5.94 17.08 -8.70
N GLY A 59 -6.64 16.13 -9.32
CA GLY A 59 -7.48 16.47 -10.47
C GLY A 59 -8.53 15.44 -10.84
N GLY A 60 -9.76 15.91 -11.11
CA GLY A 60 -10.94 15.12 -11.47
C GLY A 60 -12.03 15.16 -10.40
N ASP A 61 -13.28 14.88 -10.81
CA ASP A 61 -14.35 14.61 -9.86
C ASP A 61 -13.93 13.45 -8.94
N LEU A 62 -13.99 13.68 -7.64
CA LEU A 62 -13.87 12.59 -6.67
C LEU A 62 -14.91 11.53 -7.03
N PRO A 63 -14.60 10.23 -6.92
CA PRO A 63 -15.64 9.21 -7.00
C PRO A 63 -16.68 9.58 -5.94
N LYS A 64 -17.82 10.08 -6.41
CA LYS A 64 -18.95 10.44 -5.57
C LYS A 64 -19.25 9.20 -4.76
N ALA A 65 -19.07 9.27 -3.44
CA ALA A 65 -19.62 8.25 -2.55
C ALA A 65 -21.08 8.14 -2.97
N ARG A 66 -21.48 6.97 -3.50
CA ARG A 66 -22.88 6.74 -3.84
C ARG A 66 -23.62 6.73 -2.51
N VAL A 67 -24.19 7.87 -2.16
CA VAL A 67 -25.22 8.00 -1.12
C VAL A 67 -26.44 7.24 -1.60
#